data_AF-A0A0Q9IV57-F1
#
_entry.id   AF-A0A0Q9IV57-F1
#
_cell.length_a   1.000
_cell.length_b   1.000
_cell.length_c   1.000
_cell.angle_alpha   90.00
_cell.angle_beta   90.00
_cell.angle_gamma   90.00
#
_symmetry.space_group_name_H-M   'P 1'
#
loop_
_entity.id
_entity.type
_entity.pdbx_description
1 polymer ?
#
loop_
_entity_poly.entity_id
_entity_poly.type
_entity_poly.pdbx_seq_one_letter_code
_entity_poly.pdbx_strand_id
1 'polypeptide(L)'
;MFWLLLIAAVLVVVIAVVLGFALGAPRGGDAATMAAPTSAPRATTDAATAPATETASPADQTGVVIPATCDGIYTRDWSGDLAPRVLNPAWVSDPARGFKRYGSNDVGLVTMLEATTRLECNWVPEGGATHLFLVTGVAQLTPEQQGSILDHLATTDMDCYDESGGTRCVIEREESETWGESHFVRDGIWIATRWGVSGPSGYTADIVAAIFG
;
A
#
# COMPACT_ATOMS: atom_id res chain seq x y z
N MET A 1 -12.13 -33.11 -8.32
CA MET A 1 -11.43 -32.86 -9.61
C MET A 1 -11.17 -31.38 -9.88
N PHE A 2 -12.14 -30.47 -9.71
CA PHE A 2 -11.95 -29.01 -9.88
C PHE A 2 -10.80 -28.42 -9.02
N TRP A 3 -10.71 -28.83 -7.75
CA TRP A 3 -9.64 -28.41 -6.83
C TRP A 3 -8.23 -28.87 -7.23
N LEU A 4 -8.12 -30.02 -7.90
CA LEU A 4 -6.82 -30.52 -8.39
C LEU A 4 -6.36 -29.73 -9.62
N LEU A 5 -7.29 -29.22 -10.42
CA LEU A 5 -6.99 -28.38 -11.59
C LEU A 5 -6.55 -26.98 -11.16
N LEU A 6 -7.13 -26.41 -10.10
CA LEU A 6 -6.69 -25.13 -9.53
C LEU A 6 -5.28 -25.22 -8.92
N ILE A 7 -4.99 -26.29 -8.18
CA ILE A 7 -3.64 -26.51 -7.62
C ILE A 7 -2.61 -26.69 -8.74
N ALA A 8 -2.95 -27.43 -9.81
CA ALA A 8 -2.06 -27.61 -10.95
C ALA A 8 -1.80 -26.31 -11.72
N ALA A 9 -2.82 -25.47 -11.91
CA ALA A 9 -2.68 -24.18 -12.59
C ALA A 9 -1.79 -23.20 -11.81
N VAL A 10 -1.94 -23.12 -10.49
CA VAL A 10 -1.10 -22.28 -9.63
C VAL A 10 0.36 -22.77 -9.64
N LEU A 11 0.60 -24.08 -9.61
CA LEU A 11 1.95 -24.66 -9.68
C LEU A 11 2.68 -24.33 -10.99
N VAL A 12 1.98 -24.35 -12.13
CA VAL A 12 2.57 -24.01 -13.44
C VAL A 12 3.00 -22.54 -13.49
N VAL A 13 2.19 -21.63 -12.95
CA VAL A 13 2.51 -20.19 -12.92
C VAL A 13 3.73 -19.91 -12.03
N VAL A 14 3.82 -20.54 -10.85
CA VAL A 14 4.97 -20.38 -9.95
C VAL A 14 6.27 -20.90 -10.58
N ILE A 15 6.23 -22.04 -11.29
CA ILE A 15 7.42 -22.59 -11.97
C ILE A 15 7.90 -21.68 -13.12
N ALA A 16 6.98 -21.05 -13.86
CA ALA A 16 7.34 -20.13 -14.95
C ALA A 16 8.03 -18.86 -14.43
N VAL A 17 7.61 -18.33 -13.28
CA VAL A 17 8.21 -17.15 -12.64
C VAL A 17 9.63 -17.46 -12.13
N VAL A 18 9.86 -18.66 -11.57
CA VAL A 18 11.19 -19.07 -11.07
C VAL A 18 12.18 -19.33 -12.21
N LEU A 19 11.74 -19.89 -13.34
CA LEU A 19 12.61 -20.12 -14.51
C LEU A 19 12.92 -18.83 -15.29
N GLY A 20 12.00 -17.86 -15.29
CA GLY A 20 12.22 -16.54 -15.91
C GLY A 20 13.30 -15.71 -15.20
N PHE A 21 13.44 -15.87 -13.88
CA PHE A 21 14.44 -15.16 -13.08
C PHE A 21 15.86 -15.76 -13.18
N ALA A 22 16.03 -16.98 -13.72
CA ALA A 22 17.31 -17.69 -13.73
C ALA A 22 18.12 -17.56 -15.04
N LEU A 23 17.55 -17.01 -16.12
CA LEU A 23 18.18 -17.03 -17.47
C LEU A 23 18.48 -15.65 -18.08
N GLY A 24 18.27 -14.56 -17.36
CA GLY A 24 18.50 -13.20 -17.85
C GLY A 24 19.84 -12.60 -17.43
N ALA A 25 20.97 -13.15 -17.90
CA ALA A 25 22.28 -12.48 -17.79
C ALA A 25 23.02 -12.49 -19.13
N PRO A 26 23.20 -11.35 -19.82
CA PRO A 26 24.07 -11.28 -20.98
C PRO A 26 25.54 -11.28 -20.52
N ARG A 27 26.24 -12.38 -20.76
CA ARG A 27 27.71 -12.42 -20.69
C ARG A 27 28.27 -12.02 -22.05
N GLY A 28 28.79 -10.79 -22.14
CA GLY A 28 29.67 -10.37 -23.22
C GLY A 28 30.93 -11.23 -23.21
N GLY A 29 31.26 -11.81 -24.36
CA GLY A 29 32.55 -12.44 -24.60
C GLY A 29 33.59 -11.39 -24.99
N ASP A 30 34.84 -11.65 -24.62
CA ASP A 30 35.96 -11.49 -25.55
C ASP A 30 37.17 -12.31 -25.11
N ALA A 31 37.99 -12.63 -26.11
CA ALA A 31 38.84 -13.79 -26.22
C ALA A 31 40.18 -13.73 -25.45
N ALA A 32 40.74 -14.93 -25.27
CA ALA A 32 42.08 -15.19 -24.75
C ALA A 32 43.20 -14.64 -25.66
N THR A 33 44.32 -14.22 -25.06
CA THR A 33 45.67 -14.43 -25.61
C THR A 33 46.70 -14.36 -24.48
N MET A 34 47.58 -15.34 -24.45
CA MET A 34 48.67 -15.54 -23.50
C MET A 34 49.99 -15.12 -24.15
N ALA A 35 50.80 -14.27 -23.50
CA ALA A 35 52.27 -14.22 -23.64
C ALA A 35 52.91 -13.25 -22.63
N ALA A 36 53.88 -13.74 -21.86
CA ALA A 36 54.96 -12.99 -21.19
C ALA A 36 56.24 -13.15 -22.05
N PRO A 37 57.40 -12.47 -21.79
CA PRO A 37 57.79 -11.67 -20.61
C PRO A 37 58.62 -10.38 -20.87
N THR A 38 59.06 -9.77 -19.77
CA THR A 38 60.32 -8.99 -19.60
C THR A 38 60.36 -7.49 -19.97
N SER A 39 60.30 -6.62 -18.95
CA SER A 39 61.41 -5.72 -18.49
C SER A 39 60.88 -4.58 -17.61
N ALA A 40 61.45 -4.43 -16.40
CA ALA A 40 61.34 -3.24 -15.54
C ALA A 40 62.24 -2.11 -16.12
N PRO A 41 62.04 -0.79 -15.84
CA PRO A 41 62.06 -0.24 -14.48
C PRO A 41 61.18 1.01 -14.15
N ARG A 42 60.88 1.12 -12.86
CA ARG A 42 60.87 2.32 -11.97
C ARG A 42 59.92 3.53 -12.22
N ALA A 43 58.98 3.64 -11.28
CA ALA A 43 58.47 4.81 -10.55
C ALA A 43 57.82 5.98 -11.31
N THR A 44 56.52 6.20 -11.08
CA THR A 44 56.01 7.34 -10.29
C THR A 44 54.61 6.99 -9.77
N THR A 45 54.39 7.15 -8.47
CA THR A 45 53.07 7.07 -7.84
C THR A 45 52.31 8.34 -8.22
N ASP A 46 51.26 8.21 -9.02
CA ASP A 46 50.25 9.26 -9.18
C ASP A 46 48.89 8.62 -8.86
N ALA A 47 48.38 8.92 -7.67
CA ALA A 47 47.12 8.39 -7.19
C ALA A 47 45.99 9.15 -7.90
N ALA A 48 45.53 8.61 -9.03
CA ALA A 48 44.30 9.04 -9.67
C ALA A 48 43.13 8.82 -8.71
N THR A 49 42.62 9.90 -8.13
CA THR A 49 41.36 9.94 -7.38
C THR A 49 40.24 9.50 -8.32
N ALA A 50 39.75 8.28 -8.13
CA ALA A 50 38.52 7.82 -8.75
C ALA A 50 37.37 8.76 -8.35
N PRO A 51 36.46 9.14 -9.27
CA PRO A 51 35.23 9.82 -8.88
C PRO A 51 34.48 8.90 -7.92
N ALA A 52 34.11 9.43 -6.75
CA ALA A 52 33.20 8.74 -5.86
C ALA A 52 31.88 8.53 -6.62
N THR A 53 31.54 7.28 -6.87
CA THR A 53 30.18 6.89 -7.23
C THR A 53 29.30 7.35 -6.08
N GLU A 54 28.50 8.39 -6.29
CA GLU A 54 27.44 8.78 -5.37
C GLU A 54 26.52 7.58 -5.20
N THR A 55 26.63 6.91 -4.05
CA THR A 55 25.61 5.98 -3.58
C THR A 55 24.30 6.75 -3.56
N ALA A 56 23.38 6.40 -4.46
CA ALA A 56 22.03 6.95 -4.45
C ALA A 56 21.47 6.81 -3.03
N SER A 57 21.26 7.96 -2.37
CA SER A 57 20.46 8.03 -1.16
C SER A 57 19.09 7.43 -1.48
N PRO A 58 18.48 6.64 -0.58
CA PRO A 58 17.11 6.19 -0.77
C PRO A 58 16.25 7.43 -1.08
N ALA A 59 15.48 7.35 -2.17
CA ALA A 59 14.60 8.42 -2.61
C ALA A 59 13.82 8.98 -1.42
N ASP A 60 13.79 10.31 -1.30
CA ASP A 60 13.03 11.03 -0.29
C ASP A 60 11.64 10.41 -0.20
N GLN A 61 11.32 9.88 0.97
CA GLN A 61 9.95 9.65 1.38
C GLN A 61 9.24 10.98 1.16
N THR A 62 8.18 10.94 0.37
CA THR A 62 7.32 12.09 0.12
C THR A 62 7.09 12.81 1.45
N GLY A 63 7.35 14.13 1.49
CA GLY A 63 7.30 14.93 2.73
C GLY A 63 5.90 15.03 3.37
N VAL A 64 4.95 14.20 2.93
CA VAL A 64 3.59 14.08 3.44
C VAL A 64 3.64 13.31 4.77
N VAL A 65 3.15 13.94 5.83
CA VAL A 65 3.17 13.39 7.18
C VAL A 65 1.79 12.82 7.52
N ILE A 66 1.74 11.53 7.87
CA ILE A 66 0.53 10.92 8.44
C ILE A 66 0.39 11.41 9.89
N PRO A 67 -0.76 12.00 10.28
CA PRO A 67 -1.01 12.38 11.66
C PRO A 67 -0.86 11.22 12.65
N ALA A 68 -0.42 11.53 13.87
CA ALA A 68 -0.19 10.50 14.91
C ALA A 68 -1.50 9.99 15.54
N THR A 69 -2.61 10.73 15.41
CA THR A 69 -3.90 10.40 15.99
C THR A 69 -5.02 10.57 14.97
N CYS A 70 -6.12 9.85 15.17
CA CYS A 70 -7.26 9.88 14.26
C CYS A 70 -7.99 11.21 14.20
N ASP A 71 -7.96 12.01 15.26
CA ASP A 71 -8.53 13.37 15.21
C ASP A 71 -7.77 14.27 14.22
N GLY A 72 -6.49 13.97 13.97
CA GLY A 72 -5.64 14.75 13.08
C GLY A 72 -5.85 14.49 11.59
N ILE A 73 -6.61 13.46 11.20
CA ILE A 73 -6.89 13.16 9.79
C ILE A 73 -8.17 13.83 9.27
N TYR A 74 -8.79 14.72 10.03
CA TYR A 74 -10.01 15.43 9.61
C TYR A 74 -9.80 16.94 9.70
N THR A 75 -10.40 17.70 8.79
CA THR A 75 -10.39 19.17 8.88
C THR A 75 -11.59 19.70 9.70
N ARG A 76 -12.53 18.82 10.05
CA ARG A 76 -13.74 19.13 10.79
C ARG A 76 -14.14 18.00 11.76
N ASP A 77 -15.08 18.30 12.64
CA ASP A 77 -15.70 17.29 13.50
C ASP A 77 -16.74 16.45 12.71
N TRP A 78 -16.59 15.14 12.77
CA TRP A 78 -17.49 14.16 12.15
C TRP A 78 -18.45 13.49 13.13
N SER A 79 -18.31 13.75 14.44
CA SER A 79 -19.06 13.06 15.49
C SER A 79 -20.58 13.14 15.30
N GLY A 80 -21.10 14.31 14.88
CA GLY A 80 -22.51 14.52 14.59
C GLY A 80 -23.02 13.71 13.39
N ASP A 81 -22.25 13.68 12.30
CA ASP A 81 -22.63 13.00 11.06
C ASP A 81 -22.51 11.48 11.17
N LEU A 82 -21.57 11.01 12.00
CA LEU A 82 -21.29 9.59 12.19
C LEU A 82 -22.02 8.96 13.36
N ALA A 83 -22.72 9.75 14.18
CA ALA A 83 -23.56 9.24 15.25
C ALA A 83 -24.52 8.12 14.75
N PRO A 84 -24.75 7.06 15.54
CA PRO A 84 -24.28 6.82 16.91
C PRO A 84 -22.86 6.20 17.02
N ARG A 85 -22.07 6.17 15.93
CA ARG A 85 -20.68 5.72 16.02
C ARG A 85 -19.84 6.76 16.75
N VAL A 86 -18.86 6.29 17.50
CA VAL A 86 -17.84 7.10 18.16
C VAL A 86 -16.48 6.71 17.61
N LEU A 87 -15.53 7.64 17.63
CA LEU A 87 -14.17 7.41 17.15
C LEU A 87 -13.38 6.61 18.18
N ASN A 88 -12.82 5.47 17.77
CA ASN A 88 -11.92 4.61 18.53
C ASN A 88 -12.37 4.35 19.99
N PRO A 89 -13.59 3.82 20.22
CA PRO A 89 -14.00 3.45 21.57
C PRO A 89 -13.06 2.39 22.14
N ALA A 90 -12.86 2.41 23.47
CA ALA A 90 -11.83 1.62 24.15
C ALA A 90 -11.86 0.11 23.85
N TRP A 91 -13.04 -0.45 23.56
CA TRP A 91 -13.20 -1.88 23.27
C TRP A 91 -12.57 -2.31 21.93
N VAL A 92 -12.31 -1.38 21.00
CA VAL A 92 -11.69 -1.68 19.70
C VAL A 92 -10.25 -2.18 19.87
N SER A 93 -9.54 -1.66 20.88
CA SER A 93 -8.16 -2.07 21.19
C SER A 93 -8.10 -3.24 22.18
N ASP A 94 -9.24 -3.75 22.67
CA ASP A 94 -9.28 -4.88 23.58
C ASP A 94 -9.08 -6.19 22.80
N PRO A 95 -7.93 -6.89 22.95
CA PRO A 95 -7.69 -8.13 22.24
C PRO A 95 -8.69 -9.23 22.59
N ALA A 96 -9.31 -9.19 23.78
CA ALA A 96 -10.33 -10.15 24.19
C ALA A 96 -11.65 -9.99 23.39
N ARG A 97 -11.87 -8.83 22.77
CA ARG A 97 -13.02 -8.57 21.90
C ARG A 97 -12.79 -9.06 20.47
N GLY A 98 -11.53 -9.27 20.06
CA GLY A 98 -11.18 -9.78 18.74
C GLY A 98 -11.62 -8.89 17.57
N PHE A 99 -11.78 -7.59 17.79
CA PHE A 99 -12.13 -6.67 16.72
C PHE A 99 -10.93 -6.44 15.81
N LYS A 100 -11.03 -6.91 14.56
CA LYS A 100 -10.05 -6.67 13.52
C LYS A 100 -10.80 -6.43 12.21
N ARG A 101 -10.84 -5.18 11.77
CA ARG A 101 -11.42 -4.78 10.48
C ARG A 101 -10.42 -3.88 9.81
N TYR A 102 -10.32 -4.00 8.50
CA TYR A 102 -9.48 -3.13 7.69
C TYR A 102 -10.36 -2.29 6.78
N GLY A 103 -9.76 -1.24 6.22
CA GLY A 103 -10.37 -0.41 5.19
C GLY A 103 -10.56 -1.14 3.84
N SER A 104 -10.53 -2.47 3.81
CA SER A 104 -10.80 -3.30 2.63
C SER A 104 -11.37 -4.68 2.99
N ASN A 105 -12.04 -5.34 2.04
CA ASN A 105 -12.36 -6.77 2.07
C ASN A 105 -11.46 -7.62 1.16
N ASP A 106 -10.72 -7.00 0.23
CA ASP A 106 -9.81 -7.72 -0.65
C ASP A 106 -8.61 -8.28 0.15
N VAL A 107 -8.33 -9.57 0.02
CA VAL A 107 -7.31 -10.26 0.83
C VAL A 107 -5.89 -9.73 0.54
N GLY A 108 -5.60 -9.38 -0.71
CA GLY A 108 -4.31 -8.80 -1.10
C GLY A 108 -4.12 -7.41 -0.50
N LEU A 109 -5.15 -6.57 -0.60
CA LEU A 109 -5.17 -5.23 0.00
C LEU A 109 -5.10 -5.29 1.53
N VAL A 110 -5.85 -6.19 2.16
CA VAL A 110 -5.78 -6.42 3.63
C VAL A 110 -4.37 -6.80 4.06
N THR A 111 -3.71 -7.72 3.35
CA THR A 111 -2.33 -8.12 3.66
C THR A 111 -1.38 -6.92 3.57
N MET A 112 -1.58 -6.05 2.58
CA MET A 112 -0.77 -4.84 2.44
C MET A 112 -1.07 -3.84 3.58
N LEU A 113 -2.34 -3.64 3.94
CA LEU A 113 -2.74 -2.76 5.05
C LEU A 113 -2.12 -3.23 6.37
N GLU A 114 -2.10 -4.53 6.64
CA GLU A 114 -1.45 -5.09 7.84
C GLU A 114 0.02 -4.72 7.95
N ALA A 115 0.73 -4.65 6.82
CA ALA A 115 2.16 -4.36 6.80
C ALA A 115 2.48 -2.85 6.80
N THR A 116 1.59 -2.01 6.28
CA THR A 116 1.89 -0.63 5.90
C THR A 116 1.07 0.43 6.63
N THR A 117 -0.02 0.06 7.30
CA THR A 117 -0.86 1.00 8.04
C THR A 117 -0.07 1.67 9.16
N ARG A 118 -0.09 2.99 9.19
CA ARG A 118 0.51 3.82 10.25
C ARG A 118 -0.52 4.31 11.24
N LEU A 119 -1.76 4.49 10.78
CA LEU A 119 -2.88 4.95 11.59
C LEU A 119 -4.15 4.21 11.18
N GLU A 120 -4.85 3.64 12.16
CA GLU A 120 -6.15 3.00 11.97
C GLU A 120 -7.21 3.72 12.79
N CYS A 121 -8.29 4.13 12.13
CA CYS A 121 -9.38 4.91 12.69
C CYS A 121 -10.69 4.18 12.52
N ASN A 122 -11.37 3.95 13.63
CA ASN A 122 -12.55 3.12 13.72
C ASN A 122 -13.72 3.94 14.25
N TRP A 123 -14.66 4.27 13.37
CA TRP A 123 -15.97 4.82 13.74
C TRP A 123 -16.94 3.67 13.92
N VAL A 124 -17.19 3.31 15.18
CA VAL A 124 -18.04 2.17 15.55
C VAL A 124 -18.90 2.51 16.77
N PRO A 125 -20.02 1.82 17.02
CA PRO A 125 -20.84 2.06 18.20
C PRO A 125 -20.06 1.78 19.50
N GLU A 126 -20.33 2.57 20.54
CA GLU A 126 -19.69 2.39 21.85
C GLU A 126 -20.04 1.03 22.49
N GLY A 127 -21.22 0.50 22.19
CA GLY A 127 -21.72 -0.78 22.72
C GLY A 127 -21.07 -2.05 22.13
N GLY A 128 -20.24 -1.92 21.09
CA GLY A 128 -19.55 -3.06 20.46
C GLY A 128 -19.70 -3.12 18.94
N ALA A 129 -19.10 -4.17 18.35
CA ALA A 129 -19.09 -4.38 16.91
C ALA A 129 -20.49 -4.68 16.36
N THR A 130 -20.85 -4.00 15.28
CA THR A 130 -22.12 -4.20 14.54
C THR A 130 -21.87 -4.12 13.02
N HIS A 131 -22.93 -4.14 12.23
CA HIS A 131 -22.91 -3.85 10.80
C HIS A 131 -22.84 -2.33 10.51
N LEU A 132 -23.06 -1.48 11.53
CA LEU A 132 -22.86 -0.05 11.45
C LEU A 132 -21.42 0.28 11.82
N PHE A 133 -20.57 0.52 10.83
CA PHE A 133 -19.16 0.83 11.05
C PHE A 133 -18.59 1.65 9.90
N LEU A 134 -17.48 2.32 10.18
CA LEU A 134 -16.58 2.86 9.18
C LEU A 134 -15.16 2.71 9.71
N VAL A 135 -14.29 2.07 8.93
CA VAL A 135 -12.90 1.81 9.28
C VAL A 135 -12.01 2.42 8.22
N THR A 136 -11.04 3.21 8.65
CA THR A 136 -10.06 3.86 7.79
C THR A 136 -8.65 3.47 8.22
N GLY A 137 -7.88 2.91 7.30
CA GLY A 137 -6.44 2.77 7.42
C GLY A 137 -5.73 3.83 6.60
N VAL A 138 -4.77 4.54 7.20
CA VAL A 138 -3.84 5.41 6.50
C VAL A 138 -2.47 4.75 6.50
N ALA A 139 -2.05 4.30 5.32
CA ALA A 139 -0.83 3.55 5.09
C ALA A 139 0.22 4.38 4.37
N GLN A 140 1.48 4.10 4.67
CA GLN A 140 2.62 4.65 3.94
C GLN A 140 3.24 3.57 3.07
N LEU A 141 3.48 3.91 1.81
CA LEU A 141 3.87 3.01 0.75
C LEU A 141 5.19 3.44 0.15
N THR A 142 6.00 2.46 -0.26
CA THR A 142 7.07 2.72 -1.23
C THR A 142 6.46 2.97 -2.62
N PRO A 143 7.22 3.56 -3.57
CA PRO A 143 6.75 3.73 -4.94
C PRO A 143 6.30 2.43 -5.60
N GLU A 144 7.01 1.33 -5.35
CA GLU A 144 6.67 0.00 -5.89
C GLU A 144 5.37 -0.54 -5.30
N GLN A 145 5.15 -0.34 -4.00
CA GLN A 145 3.91 -0.75 -3.33
C GLN A 145 2.71 0.05 -3.84
N GLN A 146 2.88 1.36 -4.03
CA GLN A 146 1.84 2.20 -4.63
C GLN A 146 1.49 1.73 -6.05
N GLY A 147 2.48 1.49 -6.90
CA GLY A 147 2.25 0.95 -8.24
C GLY A 147 1.48 -0.37 -8.18
N SER A 148 1.91 -1.30 -7.33
CA SER A 148 1.25 -2.60 -7.17
C SER A 148 -0.19 -2.50 -6.66
N ILE A 149 -0.51 -1.55 -5.77
CA ILE A 149 -1.88 -1.34 -5.29
C ILE A 149 -2.75 -0.79 -6.42
N LEU A 150 -2.27 0.19 -7.16
CA LEU A 150 -3.02 0.78 -8.28
C LEU A 150 -3.27 -0.25 -9.39
N ASP A 151 -2.26 -1.04 -9.74
CA ASP A 151 -2.39 -2.14 -10.69
C ASP A 151 -3.42 -3.17 -10.21
N HIS A 152 -3.40 -3.54 -8.93
CA HIS A 152 -4.38 -4.47 -8.35
C HIS A 152 -5.80 -3.90 -8.39
N LEU A 153 -5.99 -2.66 -7.91
CA LEU A 153 -7.28 -1.98 -7.91
C LEU A 153 -7.88 -1.88 -9.32
N ALA A 154 -7.05 -1.62 -10.34
CA ALA A 154 -7.49 -1.59 -11.74
C ALA A 154 -7.99 -2.94 -12.28
N THR A 155 -7.66 -4.06 -11.62
CA THR A 155 -8.19 -5.39 -11.95
C THR A 155 -9.45 -5.78 -11.17
N THR A 156 -9.84 -4.96 -10.19
CA THR A 156 -11.07 -5.17 -9.42
C THR A 156 -12.29 -4.61 -10.15
N ASP A 157 -13.46 -4.81 -9.57
CA ASP A 157 -14.74 -4.27 -10.01
C ASP A 157 -15.05 -2.88 -9.43
N MET A 158 -14.04 -2.19 -8.87
CA MET A 158 -14.16 -0.84 -8.34
C MET A 158 -14.11 0.21 -9.44
N ASP A 159 -14.87 1.30 -9.27
CA ASP A 159 -14.82 2.46 -10.15
C ASP A 159 -13.64 3.35 -9.77
N CYS A 160 -12.59 3.33 -10.61
CA CYS A 160 -11.38 4.12 -10.43
C CYS A 160 -11.38 5.39 -11.28
N TYR A 161 -11.02 6.53 -10.68
CA TYR A 161 -10.90 7.83 -11.36
C TYR A 161 -9.85 8.71 -10.68
N ASP A 162 -9.35 9.70 -11.41
CA ASP A 162 -8.46 10.72 -10.86
C ASP A 162 -9.25 11.71 -10.00
N GLU A 163 -8.80 11.94 -8.77
CA GLU A 163 -9.41 12.87 -7.83
C GLU A 163 -8.30 13.55 -7.03
N SER A 164 -8.37 14.88 -6.86
CA SER A 164 -7.45 15.63 -5.98
C SER A 164 -5.96 15.32 -6.20
N GLY A 165 -5.53 15.08 -7.44
CA GLY A 165 -4.13 14.75 -7.77
C GLY A 165 -3.68 13.33 -7.39
N GLY A 166 -4.60 12.45 -7.00
CA GLY A 166 -4.38 11.03 -6.80
C GLY A 166 -5.37 10.19 -7.60
N THR A 167 -5.34 8.89 -7.37
CA THR A 167 -6.34 7.96 -7.92
C THR A 167 -7.24 7.47 -6.79
N ARG A 168 -8.55 7.56 -7.02
CA ARG A 168 -9.57 7.04 -6.12
C ARG A 168 -10.32 5.90 -6.78
N CYS A 169 -10.38 4.76 -6.12
CA CYS A 169 -11.20 3.62 -6.50
C CYS A 169 -12.29 3.41 -5.46
N VAL A 170 -13.55 3.34 -5.90
CA VAL A 170 -14.71 3.22 -5.01
C VAL A 170 -15.63 2.09 -5.46
N ILE A 171 -16.24 1.43 -4.50
CA ILE A 171 -17.30 0.45 -4.73
C ILE A 171 -18.34 0.60 -3.65
N GLU A 172 -19.60 0.49 -4.05
CA GLU A 172 -20.73 0.40 -3.14
C GLU A 172 -21.66 -0.70 -3.65
N ARG A 173 -22.10 -1.56 -2.73
CA ARG A 173 -22.94 -2.72 -3.03
C ARG A 173 -24.16 -2.67 -2.13
N GLU A 174 -25.32 -2.85 -2.74
CA GLU A 174 -26.59 -3.05 -2.05
C GLU A 174 -26.99 -4.52 -2.23
N GLU A 175 -26.60 -5.37 -1.27
CA GLU A 175 -26.98 -6.79 -1.24
C GLU A 175 -27.94 -7.06 -0.08
N SER A 176 -27.70 -8.09 0.73
CA SER A 176 -28.43 -8.29 1.99
C SER A 176 -28.15 -7.19 3.02
N GLU A 177 -26.98 -6.57 2.92
CA GLU A 177 -26.57 -5.39 3.68
C GLU A 177 -25.80 -4.44 2.74
N THR A 178 -26.03 -3.15 2.86
CA THR A 178 -25.26 -2.15 2.13
C THR A 178 -23.85 -2.07 2.70
N TRP A 179 -22.84 -2.03 1.84
CA TRP A 179 -21.46 -1.83 2.22
C TRP A 179 -20.70 -1.15 1.08
N GLY A 180 -19.54 -0.60 1.41
CA GLY A 180 -18.66 -0.07 0.37
C GLY A 180 -17.23 0.14 0.85
N GLU A 181 -16.38 0.44 -0.12
CA GLU A 181 -14.96 0.70 0.05
C GLU A 181 -14.55 1.90 -0.79
N SER A 182 -13.56 2.65 -0.28
CA SER A 182 -12.92 3.75 -0.99
C SER A 182 -11.42 3.67 -0.73
N HIS A 183 -10.64 3.56 -1.80
CA HIS A 183 -9.19 3.55 -1.78
C HIS A 183 -8.69 4.78 -2.52
N PHE A 184 -8.03 5.69 -1.79
CA PHE A 184 -7.36 6.85 -2.38
C PHE A 184 -5.86 6.67 -2.26
N VAL A 185 -5.13 6.83 -3.37
CA VAL A 185 -3.68 6.66 -3.42
C VAL A 185 -3.03 7.88 -4.07
N ARG A 186 -2.09 8.51 -3.36
CA ARG A 186 -1.32 9.67 -3.83
C ARG A 186 0.00 9.79 -3.07
N ASP A 187 1.09 10.07 -3.76
CA ASP A 187 2.40 10.43 -3.19
C ASP A 187 2.84 9.52 -2.02
N GLY A 188 2.79 8.20 -2.21
CA GLY A 188 3.19 7.21 -1.21
C GLY A 188 2.22 7.05 -0.04
N ILE A 189 1.05 7.68 -0.08
CA ILE A 189 0.00 7.53 0.94
C ILE A 189 -1.19 6.81 0.35
N TRP A 190 -1.71 5.83 1.12
CA TRP A 190 -2.94 5.13 0.80
C TRP A 190 -3.94 5.28 1.94
N ILE A 191 -5.10 5.86 1.60
CA ILE A 191 -6.26 5.98 2.49
C ILE A 191 -7.25 4.91 2.06
N ALA A 192 -7.35 3.83 2.82
CA ALA A 192 -8.30 2.75 2.60
C ALA A 192 -9.44 2.89 3.61
N THR A 193 -10.67 3.07 3.13
CA THR A 193 -11.85 3.18 3.98
C THR A 193 -12.88 2.13 3.59
N ARG A 194 -13.43 1.44 4.58
CA ARG A 194 -14.54 0.48 4.42
C ARG A 194 -15.67 0.83 5.37
N TRP A 195 -16.90 0.74 4.90
CA TRP A 195 -18.08 0.99 5.72
C TRP A 195 -19.14 -0.09 5.56
N GLY A 196 -20.00 -0.18 6.58
CA GLY A 196 -21.29 -0.84 6.48
C GLY A 196 -22.41 0.18 6.58
N VAL A 197 -23.53 -0.14 5.94
CA VAL A 197 -24.73 0.68 5.77
C VAL A 197 -24.56 1.88 4.83
N SER A 198 -23.60 2.78 5.06
CA SER A 198 -23.42 3.95 4.19
C SER A 198 -22.07 4.65 4.38
N GLY A 199 -21.47 5.08 3.28
CA GLY A 199 -20.28 5.93 3.27
C GLY A 199 -20.67 7.41 3.39
N PRO A 200 -20.21 8.15 4.40
CA PRO A 200 -20.47 9.58 4.50
C PRO A 200 -19.88 10.35 3.30
N SER A 201 -20.72 11.16 2.66
CA SER A 201 -20.27 12.02 1.56
C SER A 201 -19.18 13.00 2.02
N GLY A 202 -18.14 13.18 1.20
CA GLY A 202 -17.03 14.09 1.49
C GLY A 202 -16.00 13.57 2.51
N TYR A 203 -16.19 12.39 3.10
CA TYR A 203 -15.28 11.87 4.13
C TYR A 203 -13.86 11.62 3.64
N THR A 204 -13.68 10.92 2.51
CA THR A 204 -12.35 10.74 1.92
C THR A 204 -11.75 12.07 1.49
N ALA A 205 -12.55 12.98 0.92
CA ALA A 205 -12.08 14.30 0.50
C ALA A 205 -11.58 15.14 1.69
N ASP A 206 -12.24 15.06 2.85
CA ASP A 206 -11.81 15.72 4.08
C ASP A 206 -10.46 15.17 4.59
N ILE A 207 -10.27 13.85 4.56
CA ILE A 207 -8.98 13.24 4.93
C ILE A 207 -7.87 13.66 3.96
N VAL A 208 -8.18 13.68 2.66
CA VAL A 208 -7.27 14.13 1.61
C VAL A 208 -6.88 15.60 1.81
N ALA A 209 -7.82 16.47 2.19
CA ALA A 209 -7.52 17.86 2.52
C ALA A 209 -6.63 17.96 3.78
N ALA A 210 -6.94 17.20 4.85
CA ALA A 210 -6.16 17.23 6.08
C ALA A 210 -4.71 16.78 5.90
N ILE A 211 -4.47 15.74 5.09
CA ILE A 211 -3.14 15.16 4.92
C ILE A 211 -2.26 15.97 3.94
N PHE A 212 -2.86 16.61 2.93
CA PHE A 212 -2.10 17.16 1.82
C PHE A 212 -2.28 18.66 1.56
N GLY A 213 -3.26 19.32 2.20
CA GLY A 213 -3.54 20.76 2.03
C GLY A 213 -4.60 21.06 0.98
#